data_AF-A0A0F9LBJ7-F1
#
_entry.id   AF-A0A0F9LBJ7-F1
#
_cell.length_a   1.000
_cell.length_b   1.000
_cell.length_c   1.000
_cell.angle_alpha   90.00
_cell.angle_beta   90.00
_cell.angle_gamma   90.00
#
_symmetry.space_group_name_H-M   'P 1'
#
loop_
_entity.id
_entity.type
_entity.pdbx_description
1 polymer ?
#
loop_
_entity_poly.entity_id
_entity_poly.type
_entity_poly.pdbx_seq_one_letter_code
_entity_poly.pdbx_strand_id
1 'polypeptide(L)'
;MENQTTALVRVQPEIDPQVVAFHEQAVGLLEYAERRVIATIEDLKPATEDLAAIANIKKALEGLRVEYVKPLQDHVKAINETFRQLMEPILAADMITRAKVLAFQAKIEILKQAQEKVNHLREEAAVLDATIHGGELSEPTELIPVQAAVPTRTVTDMGTAGQRKLWKWEVVDFALLPDDFKVPNPGLLTAAVRGGKREIPGVEIYEEAVLTVRAGR
;
A
#
# COMPACT_ATOMS: atom_id res chain seq x y z
N MET A 1 -12.51 19.57 -32.54
CA MET A 1 -12.54 18.28 -33.27
C MET A 1 -12.08 17.22 -32.29
N GLU A 2 -12.99 16.38 -31.81
CA GLU A 2 -12.67 15.32 -30.86
C GLU A 2 -11.94 14.19 -31.59
N ASN A 3 -10.63 14.07 -31.37
CA ASN A 3 -9.88 12.88 -31.77
C ASN A 3 -10.13 11.78 -30.74
N GLN A 4 -11.27 11.09 -30.87
CA GLN A 4 -11.46 9.82 -30.19
C GLN A 4 -10.66 8.76 -30.94
N THR A 5 -9.54 8.33 -30.37
CA THR A 5 -8.77 7.20 -30.90
C THR A 5 -9.44 5.92 -30.43
N THR A 6 -10.19 5.25 -31.31
CA THR A 6 -10.82 3.95 -31.02
C THR A 6 -9.82 2.82 -31.28
N ALA A 7 -9.48 2.05 -30.25
CA ALA A 7 -8.71 0.82 -30.38
C ALA A 7 -9.65 -0.38 -30.52
N LEU A 8 -9.48 -1.19 -31.58
CA LEU A 8 -10.15 -2.49 -31.71
C LEU A 8 -9.36 -3.51 -30.89
N VAL A 9 -9.87 -3.88 -29.72
CA VAL A 9 -9.25 -4.89 -28.85
C VAL A 9 -10.15 -6.14 -28.83
N ARG A 10 -9.55 -7.31 -28.98
CA ARG A 10 -10.25 -8.59 -28.78
C ARG A 10 -10.50 -8.75 -27.29
N VAL A 11 -11.77 -8.91 -26.90
CA VAL A 11 -12.18 -8.94 -25.48
C VAL A 11 -13.02 -10.17 -25.10
N GLN A 12 -13.42 -10.97 -26.08
CA GLN A 12 -14.26 -12.16 -25.88
C GLN A 12 -13.48 -13.42 -26.28
N PRO A 13 -12.61 -13.95 -25.39
CA PRO A 13 -11.89 -15.18 -25.65
C PRO A 13 -12.83 -16.40 -25.78
N GLU A 14 -14.05 -16.35 -25.22
CA GLU A 14 -15.02 -17.45 -25.21
C GLU A 14 -15.59 -17.81 -26.60
N ILE A 15 -15.57 -16.88 -27.55
CA ILE A 15 -16.00 -17.11 -28.94
C ILE A 15 -14.83 -17.32 -29.90
N ASP A 16 -13.59 -17.19 -29.43
CA ASP A 16 -12.41 -17.36 -30.25
C ASP A 16 -12.27 -18.84 -30.65
N PRO A 17 -12.31 -19.19 -31.96
CA PRO A 17 -12.22 -20.58 -32.40
C PRO A 17 -10.96 -21.29 -31.89
N GLN A 18 -9.84 -20.57 -31.70
CA GLN A 18 -8.60 -21.16 -31.19
C GLN A 18 -8.72 -21.54 -29.72
N VAL A 19 -9.32 -20.66 -28.91
CA VAL A 19 -9.53 -20.91 -27.47
C VAL A 19 -10.50 -22.08 -27.27
N VAL A 20 -11.59 -22.09 -28.05
CA VAL A 20 -12.57 -23.19 -28.02
C VAL A 20 -11.92 -24.51 -28.42
N ALA A 21 -11.11 -24.53 -29.49
CA ALA A 21 -10.40 -25.74 -29.92
C ALA A 21 -9.41 -26.26 -28.86
N PHE A 22 -8.68 -25.37 -28.18
CA PHE A 22 -7.81 -25.78 -27.07
C PHE A 22 -8.59 -26.31 -25.87
N HIS A 23 -9.77 -25.76 -25.60
CA HIS A 23 -10.64 -26.26 -24.54
C HIS A 23 -11.13 -27.68 -24.85
N GLU A 24 -11.60 -27.93 -26.08
CA GLU A 24 -12.01 -29.27 -26.52
C GLU A 24 -10.86 -30.29 -26.40
N GLN A 25 -9.64 -29.92 -26.82
CA GLN A 25 -8.46 -30.76 -26.65
C GLN A 25 -8.14 -31.03 -25.18
N ALA A 26 -8.26 -30.02 -24.32
CA ALA A 26 -8.01 -30.17 -22.89
C ALA A 26 -9.03 -31.10 -22.22
N VAL A 27 -10.31 -31.02 -22.60
CA VAL A 27 -11.36 -31.94 -22.12
C VAL A 27 -11.04 -33.37 -22.56
N GLY A 28 -10.68 -33.59 -23.83
CA GLY A 28 -10.31 -34.93 -24.31
C GLY A 28 -9.08 -35.51 -23.59
N LEU A 29 -8.06 -34.68 -23.31
CA LEU A 29 -6.89 -35.10 -22.54
C LEU A 29 -7.22 -35.39 -21.07
N LEU A 30 -8.15 -34.65 -20.47
CA LEU A 30 -8.62 -34.91 -19.12
C LEU A 30 -9.32 -36.27 -19.03
N GLU A 31 -10.28 -36.55 -19.92
CA GLU A 31 -10.97 -37.83 -19.97
C GLU A 31 -9.99 -39.00 -20.20
N TYR A 32 -8.99 -38.78 -21.05
CA TYR A 32 -7.93 -39.75 -21.29
C TYR A 32 -7.07 -39.99 -20.03
N ALA A 33 -6.66 -38.92 -19.35
CA ALA A 33 -5.85 -38.98 -18.14
C ALA A 33 -6.60 -39.67 -16.98
N GLU A 34 -7.90 -39.43 -16.83
CA GLU A 34 -8.74 -40.05 -15.80
C GLU A 34 -8.83 -41.58 -15.95
N ARG A 35 -8.78 -42.08 -17.19
CA ARG A 35 -8.83 -43.51 -17.50
C ARG A 35 -7.46 -44.18 -17.55
N ARG A 36 -6.38 -43.39 -17.58
CA ARG A 36 -5.01 -43.86 -17.71
C ARG A 36 -4.58 -44.59 -16.45
N VAL A 37 -4.15 -45.84 -16.60
CA VAL A 37 -3.48 -46.61 -15.54
C VAL A 37 -2.03 -46.81 -15.94
N ILE A 38 -1.10 -46.44 -15.06
CA ILE A 38 0.34 -46.65 -15.23
C ILE A 38 0.72 -47.81 -14.31
N ALA A 39 0.76 -49.02 -14.85
CA ALA A 39 1.05 -50.23 -14.07
C ALA A 39 2.50 -50.68 -14.23
N THR A 40 3.15 -50.32 -15.34
CA THR A 40 4.47 -50.80 -15.72
C THR A 40 5.40 -49.65 -16.12
N ILE A 41 6.70 -49.95 -16.19
CA ILE A 41 7.73 -48.99 -16.64
C ILE A 41 7.53 -48.61 -18.10
N GLU A 42 7.00 -49.52 -18.94
CA GLU A 42 6.73 -49.26 -20.36
C GLU A 42 5.63 -48.22 -20.55
N ASP A 43 4.67 -48.13 -19.61
CA ASP A 43 3.59 -47.15 -19.62
C ASP A 43 4.09 -45.71 -19.38
N LEU A 44 5.28 -45.54 -18.80
CA LEU A 44 5.85 -44.23 -18.46
C LEU A 44 6.17 -43.40 -19.69
N LYS A 45 6.63 -44.02 -20.78
CA LYS A 45 7.00 -43.30 -22.00
C LYS A 45 5.78 -42.60 -22.62
N PRO A 46 4.69 -43.31 -22.98
CA PRO A 46 3.48 -42.66 -23.48
C PRO A 46 2.87 -41.68 -22.47
N ALA A 47 2.89 -41.99 -21.16
CA ALA A 47 2.42 -41.02 -20.15
C ALA A 47 3.25 -39.72 -20.12
N THR A 48 4.56 -39.82 -20.36
CA THR A 48 5.44 -38.65 -20.46
C THR A 48 5.17 -37.85 -21.73
N GLU A 49 4.87 -38.52 -22.84
CA GLU A 49 4.45 -37.87 -24.09
C GLU A 49 3.13 -37.11 -23.90
N ASP A 50 2.16 -37.70 -23.20
CA ASP A 50 0.89 -37.05 -22.85
C ASP A 50 1.12 -35.83 -21.96
N LEU A 51 2.00 -35.93 -20.95
CA LEU A 51 2.37 -34.79 -20.09
C LEU A 51 3.03 -33.66 -20.90
N ALA A 52 3.82 -33.98 -21.93
CA ALA A 52 4.39 -32.98 -22.82
C ALA A 52 3.30 -32.30 -23.68
N ALA A 53 2.33 -33.06 -24.19
CA ALA A 53 1.19 -32.51 -24.93
C ALA A 53 0.34 -31.57 -24.07
N ILE A 54 0.02 -31.97 -22.84
CA ILE A 54 -0.69 -31.13 -21.86
C ILE A 54 0.08 -29.84 -21.59
N ALA A 55 1.40 -29.94 -21.40
CA ALA A 55 2.23 -28.76 -21.15
C ALA A 55 2.27 -27.80 -22.34
N ASN A 56 2.24 -28.31 -23.58
CA ASN A 56 2.18 -27.48 -24.78
C ASN A 56 0.84 -26.72 -24.90
N ILE A 57 -0.29 -27.39 -24.66
CA ILE A 57 -1.61 -26.74 -24.67
C ILE A 57 -1.69 -25.68 -23.58
N LYS A 58 -1.20 -25.98 -22.37
CA LYS A 58 -1.12 -24.99 -21.28
C LYS A 58 -0.32 -23.75 -21.69
N LYS A 59 0.82 -23.94 -22.35
CA LYS A 59 1.66 -22.84 -22.85
C LYS A 59 0.96 -22.03 -23.95
N ALA A 60 0.24 -22.69 -24.85
CA ALA A 60 -0.53 -22.02 -25.91
C ALA A 60 -1.69 -21.19 -25.35
N LEU A 61 -2.48 -21.74 -24.43
CA LEU A 61 -3.56 -21.03 -23.74
C LEU A 61 -3.04 -19.83 -22.94
N GLU A 62 -1.91 -19.99 -22.24
CA GLU A 62 -1.28 -18.88 -21.52
C GLU A 62 -0.76 -17.80 -22.48
N GLY A 63 -0.23 -18.18 -23.65
CA GLY A 63 0.15 -17.25 -24.71
C GLY A 63 -1.02 -16.40 -25.18
N LEU A 64 -2.15 -17.06 -25.52
CA LEU A 64 -3.38 -16.37 -25.89
C LEU A 64 -3.86 -15.45 -24.77
N ARG A 65 -3.92 -15.91 -23.51
CA ARG A 65 -4.27 -15.07 -22.36
C ARG A 65 -3.44 -13.80 -22.31
N VAL A 66 -2.12 -13.91 -22.51
CA VAL A 66 -1.21 -12.75 -22.54
C VAL A 66 -1.51 -11.83 -23.73
N GLU A 67 -1.80 -12.36 -24.91
CA GLU A 67 -2.19 -11.55 -26.09
C GLU A 67 -3.47 -10.74 -25.85
N TYR A 68 -4.46 -11.32 -25.16
CA TYR A 68 -5.70 -10.63 -24.78
C TYR A 68 -5.47 -9.58 -23.69
N VAL A 69 -4.71 -9.92 -22.65
CA VAL A 69 -4.59 -9.10 -21.44
C VAL A 69 -3.55 -7.99 -21.59
N LYS A 70 -2.45 -8.22 -22.31
CA LYS A 70 -1.33 -7.28 -22.40
C LYS A 70 -1.74 -5.91 -22.96
N PRO A 71 -2.46 -5.80 -24.10
CA PRO A 71 -2.90 -4.51 -24.61
C PRO A 71 -3.78 -3.76 -23.61
N LEU A 72 -4.67 -4.47 -22.92
CA LEU A 72 -5.54 -3.89 -21.88
C LEU A 72 -4.72 -3.35 -20.71
N GLN A 73 -3.74 -4.13 -20.22
CA GLN A 73 -2.84 -3.70 -19.16
C GLN A 73 -1.99 -2.50 -19.56
N ASP A 74 -1.47 -2.50 -20.79
CA ASP A 74 -0.68 -1.39 -21.34
C ASP A 74 -1.53 -0.10 -21.42
N HIS A 75 -2.79 -0.21 -21.87
CA HIS A 75 -3.72 0.92 -21.88
C HIS A 75 -4.07 1.40 -20.47
N VAL A 76 -4.38 0.51 -19.54
CA VAL A 76 -4.65 0.86 -18.13
C VAL A 76 -3.44 1.57 -17.52
N LYS A 77 -2.24 1.08 -17.80
CA LYS A 77 -0.99 1.71 -17.34
C LYS A 77 -0.81 3.10 -17.94
N ALA A 78 -1.03 3.27 -19.23
CA ALA A 78 -0.93 4.57 -19.90
C ALA A 78 -1.94 5.58 -19.32
N ILE A 79 -3.20 5.17 -19.14
CA ILE A 79 -4.24 6.00 -18.51
C ILE A 79 -3.81 6.42 -17.11
N ASN A 80 -3.42 5.45 -16.27
CA ASN A 80 -3.00 5.73 -14.90
C ASN A 80 -1.78 6.66 -14.84
N GLU A 81 -0.83 6.51 -15.76
CA GLU A 81 0.33 7.40 -15.86
C GLU A 81 -0.08 8.84 -16.21
N THR A 82 -0.93 9.01 -17.22
CA THR A 82 -1.45 10.32 -17.60
C THR A 82 -2.19 10.99 -16.45
N PHE A 83 -3.08 10.26 -15.77
CA PHE A 83 -3.80 10.81 -14.62
C PHE A 83 -2.86 11.12 -13.44
N ARG A 84 -1.79 10.34 -13.22
CA ARG A 84 -0.79 10.67 -12.21
C ARG A 84 -0.13 12.02 -12.50
N GLN A 85 0.30 12.24 -13.75
CA GLN A 85 0.93 13.50 -14.18
C GLN A 85 -0.03 14.69 -14.07
N LEU A 86 -1.30 14.50 -14.44
CA LEU A 86 -2.33 15.54 -14.31
C LEU A 86 -2.66 15.85 -12.85
N MET A 87 -2.61 14.84 -11.96
CA MET A 87 -2.87 15.00 -10.54
C MET A 87 -1.70 15.59 -9.76
N GLU A 88 -0.46 15.39 -10.21
CA GLU A 88 0.76 15.85 -9.54
C GLU A 88 0.72 17.34 -9.11
N PRO A 89 0.38 18.32 -9.98
CA PRO A 89 0.31 19.72 -9.56
C PRO A 89 -0.78 19.98 -8.52
N ILE A 90 -1.91 19.28 -8.59
CA ILE A 90 -3.01 19.41 -7.63
C ILE A 90 -2.61 18.84 -6.27
N LEU A 91 -1.95 17.68 -6.26
CA LEU A 91 -1.41 17.07 -5.05
C LEU A 91 -0.33 17.95 -4.41
N ALA A 92 0.55 18.55 -5.23
CA ALA A 92 1.55 19.49 -4.76
C ALA A 92 0.90 20.76 -4.16
N ALA A 93 -0.13 21.31 -4.83
CA ALA A 93 -0.87 22.46 -4.32
C ALA A 93 -1.57 22.15 -2.99
N ASP A 94 -2.24 20.99 -2.86
CA ASP A 94 -2.86 20.54 -1.62
C ASP A 94 -1.83 20.39 -0.49
N MET A 95 -0.72 19.72 -0.75
CA MET A 95 0.37 19.54 0.22
C MET A 95 0.94 20.89 0.70
N ILE A 96 1.27 21.78 -0.23
CA ILE A 96 1.82 23.13 0.09
C ILE A 96 0.80 23.93 0.91
N THR A 97 -0.47 23.86 0.55
CA THR A 97 -1.53 24.62 1.20
C THR A 97 -1.75 24.12 2.63
N ARG A 98 -1.83 22.79 2.83
CA ARG A 98 -1.89 22.18 4.16
C ARG A 98 -0.69 22.56 5.02
N ALA A 99 0.52 22.51 4.47
CA ALA A 99 1.74 22.89 5.19
C ALA A 99 1.69 24.35 5.65
N LYS A 100 1.25 25.27 4.78
CA LYS A 100 1.10 26.70 5.14
C LYS A 100 0.04 26.92 6.22
N VAL A 101 -1.10 26.25 6.14
CA VAL A 101 -2.16 26.32 7.16
C VAL A 101 -1.64 25.83 8.51
N LEU A 102 -0.96 24.69 8.55
CA LEU A 102 -0.37 24.15 9.77
C LEU A 102 0.71 25.08 10.35
N ALA A 103 1.59 25.62 9.49
CA ALA A 103 2.64 26.55 9.92
C ALA A 103 2.06 27.84 10.49
N PHE A 104 0.99 28.37 9.90
CA PHE A 104 0.30 29.55 10.42
C PHE A 104 -0.37 29.27 11.76
N GLN A 105 -1.05 28.14 11.90
CA GLN A 105 -1.66 27.72 13.17
C GLN A 105 -0.61 27.54 14.28
N ALA A 106 0.54 26.93 13.96
CA ALA A 106 1.66 26.83 14.89
C ALA A 106 2.21 28.20 15.31
N LYS A 107 2.34 29.15 14.37
CA LYS A 107 2.75 30.52 14.68
C LYS A 107 1.78 31.22 15.62
N ILE A 108 0.47 31.09 15.41
CA ILE A 108 -0.52 31.69 16.31
C ILE A 108 -0.40 31.08 17.71
N GLU A 109 -0.24 29.77 17.81
CA GLU A 109 -0.06 29.10 19.11
C GLU A 109 1.20 29.58 19.84
N ILE A 110 2.33 29.75 19.12
CA ILE A 110 3.57 30.30 19.70
C ILE A 110 3.36 31.74 20.19
N LEU A 111 2.70 32.59 19.38
CA LEU A 111 2.42 33.98 19.76
C LEU A 111 1.52 34.04 21.00
N LYS A 112 0.51 33.18 21.07
CA LYS A 112 -0.38 33.05 22.23
C LYS A 112 0.40 32.68 23.49
N GLN A 113 1.23 31.64 23.43
CA GLN A 113 2.05 31.20 24.56
C GLN A 113 3.06 32.27 25.01
N ALA A 114 3.68 32.99 24.06
CA ALA A 114 4.58 34.09 24.38
C ALA A 114 3.83 35.24 25.08
N GLN A 115 2.63 35.59 24.61
CA GLN A 115 1.81 36.64 25.21
C GLN A 115 1.34 36.27 26.62
N GLU A 116 0.90 35.03 26.82
CA GLU A 116 0.55 34.50 28.15
C GLU A 116 1.75 34.56 29.10
N LYS A 117 2.95 34.22 28.62
CA LYS A 117 4.18 34.30 29.42
C LYS A 117 4.57 35.74 29.77
N VAL A 118 4.39 36.69 28.85
CA VAL A 118 4.62 38.12 29.13
C VAL A 118 3.62 38.65 30.16
N ASN A 119 2.34 38.26 30.06
CA ASN A 119 1.33 38.66 31.03
C ASN A 119 1.64 38.10 32.42
N HIS A 120 2.03 36.82 32.51
CA HIS A 120 2.46 36.20 33.76
C HIS A 120 3.64 36.93 34.42
N LEU A 121 4.70 37.24 33.65
CA LEU A 121 5.87 37.95 34.18
C LEU A 121 5.52 39.38 34.64
N ARG A 122 4.57 40.06 33.97
CA ARG A 122 4.10 41.39 34.38
C ARG A 122 3.30 41.33 35.68
N GLU A 123 2.46 40.31 35.84
CA GLU A 123 1.73 40.08 37.09
C GLU A 123 2.70 39.80 38.24
N GLU A 124 3.70 38.94 38.04
CA GLU A 124 4.74 38.65 39.04
C GLU A 124 5.54 39.90 39.42
N ALA A 125 5.95 40.71 38.43
CA ALA A 125 6.66 41.96 38.68
C ALA A 125 5.81 42.96 39.47
N ALA A 126 4.52 43.09 39.13
CA ALA A 126 3.59 43.97 39.85
C ALA A 126 3.39 43.54 41.32
N VAL A 127 3.34 42.23 41.59
CA VAL A 127 3.26 41.70 42.95
C VAL A 127 4.54 41.99 43.76
N LEU A 128 5.71 41.84 43.14
CA LEU A 128 6.99 42.15 43.78
C LEU A 128 7.13 43.65 44.09
N ASP A 129 6.78 44.52 43.14
CA ASP A 129 6.80 45.97 43.34
C ASP A 129 5.83 46.40 44.44
N ALA A 130 4.60 45.88 44.46
CA ALA A 130 3.65 46.14 45.55
C ALA A 130 4.18 45.71 46.93
N THR A 131 4.98 44.63 46.98
CA THR A 131 5.60 44.13 48.21
C THR A 131 6.77 45.03 48.66
N ILE A 132 7.59 45.51 47.73
CA ILE A 132 8.73 46.42 48.01
C ILE A 132 8.25 47.81 48.40
N HIS A 133 7.18 48.31 47.78
CA HIS A 133 6.61 49.64 48.02
C HIS A 133 5.54 49.68 49.13
N GLY A 134 5.43 48.63 49.95
CA GLY A 134 4.59 48.65 51.16
C GLY A 134 3.08 48.64 50.90
N GLY A 135 2.63 48.16 49.73
CA GLY A 135 1.21 47.98 49.40
C GLY A 135 0.63 48.99 48.41
N GLU A 136 1.40 49.99 47.95
CA GLU A 136 0.95 50.91 46.89
C GLU A 136 1.49 50.47 45.52
N LEU A 137 0.60 50.02 44.65
CA LEU A 137 0.87 49.75 43.24
C LEU A 137 1.09 51.08 42.52
N SER A 138 2.33 51.36 42.09
CA SER A 138 2.67 52.67 41.51
C SER A 138 2.11 52.91 40.09
N GLU A 139 1.71 51.88 39.34
CA GLU A 139 1.06 52.03 38.02
C GLU A 139 0.08 50.87 37.72
N PRO A 140 -1.10 51.11 37.09
CA PRO A 140 -2.01 50.04 36.67
C PRO A 140 -1.36 49.17 35.60
N THR A 141 -1.13 47.89 35.92
CA THR A 141 -0.59 46.93 34.96
C THR A 141 -1.66 46.58 33.92
N GLU A 142 -1.71 47.33 32.82
CA GLU A 142 -2.60 47.00 31.69
C GLU A 142 -2.10 45.72 31.01
N LEU A 143 -2.84 44.62 31.21
CA LEU A 143 -2.62 43.37 30.49
C LEU A 143 -2.85 43.59 29.00
N ILE A 144 -1.93 43.12 28.17
CA ILE A 144 -2.15 43.14 26.72
C ILE A 144 -3.21 42.09 26.42
N PRO A 145 -4.29 42.45 25.70
CA PRO A 145 -5.35 41.51 25.37
C PRO A 145 -4.78 40.36 24.51
N VAL A 146 -4.97 39.12 24.98
CA VAL A 146 -4.57 37.91 24.25
C VAL A 146 -5.41 37.82 22.97
N GLN A 147 -4.78 37.72 21.81
CA GLN A 147 -5.49 37.51 20.54
C GLN A 147 -6.40 36.28 20.63
N ALA A 148 -7.65 36.42 20.17
CA ALA A 148 -8.67 35.38 20.24
C ALA A 148 -8.18 34.05 19.65
N ALA A 149 -8.44 32.95 20.37
CA ALA A 149 -8.01 31.61 19.97
C ALA A 149 -8.56 31.25 18.57
N VAL A 150 -7.67 30.78 17.69
CA VAL A 150 -8.08 30.29 16.36
C VAL A 150 -9.06 29.14 16.56
N PRO A 151 -10.24 29.15 15.91
CA PRO A 151 -11.20 28.09 16.10
C PRO A 151 -10.59 26.75 15.67
N THR A 152 -10.75 25.71 16.50
CA THR A 152 -10.26 24.34 16.23
C THR A 152 -10.86 23.75 14.94
N ARG A 153 -11.97 24.33 14.49
CA ARG A 153 -12.71 23.99 13.28
C ARG A 153 -13.06 25.26 12.52
N THR A 154 -12.64 25.33 11.26
CA THR A 154 -13.03 26.39 10.32
C THR A 154 -14.06 25.83 9.36
N VAL A 155 -15.26 26.40 9.34
CA VAL A 155 -16.33 26.03 8.41
C VAL A 155 -16.42 27.11 7.33
N THR A 156 -16.46 26.70 6.07
CA THR A 156 -16.67 27.56 4.90
C THR A 156 -17.79 26.99 4.04
N ASP A 157 -18.28 27.77 3.08
CA ASP A 157 -19.33 27.33 2.15
C ASP A 157 -18.88 26.12 1.28
N MET A 158 -17.57 25.94 1.13
CA MET A 158 -16.94 24.88 0.32
C MET A 158 -16.46 23.68 1.14
N GLY A 159 -16.53 23.73 2.47
CA GLY A 159 -16.13 22.60 3.31
C GLY A 159 -15.81 22.93 4.76
N THR A 160 -15.42 21.90 5.52
CA THR A 160 -14.95 22.04 6.90
C THR A 160 -13.49 21.62 7.01
N ALA A 161 -12.65 22.46 7.61
CA ALA A 161 -11.29 22.12 8.01
C ALA A 161 -11.21 21.97 9.54
N GLY A 162 -10.69 20.85 10.02
CA GLY A 162 -10.46 20.58 11.44
C GLY A 162 -9.14 19.85 11.66
N GLN A 163 -8.52 20.09 12.81
CA GLN A 163 -7.31 19.38 13.21
C GLN A 163 -7.65 18.17 14.09
N ARG A 164 -6.93 17.06 13.90
CA ARG A 164 -6.93 15.91 14.82
C ARG A 164 -5.51 15.46 15.08
N LYS A 165 -5.22 14.99 16.30
CA LYS A 165 -3.95 14.36 16.64
C LYS A 165 -3.97 12.91 16.18
N LEU A 166 -2.91 12.47 15.49
CA LEU A 166 -2.71 11.09 15.07
C LEU A 166 -1.50 10.52 15.81
N TRP A 167 -1.69 9.42 16.51
CA TRP A 167 -0.60 8.71 17.16
C TRP A 167 0.21 7.94 16.12
N LYS A 168 1.52 8.20 16.09
CA LYS A 168 2.50 7.43 15.29
C LYS A 168 3.39 6.67 16.26
N TRP A 169 3.81 5.47 15.87
CA TRP A 169 4.67 4.60 16.66
C TRP A 169 5.82 4.11 15.79
N GLU A 170 6.94 3.78 16.44
CA GLU A 170 8.13 3.18 15.84
C GLU A 170 8.63 2.11 16.81
N VAL A 171 9.05 0.95 16.29
CA VAL A 171 9.60 -0.14 17.11
C VAL A 171 11.06 0.17 17.35
N VAL A 172 11.39 0.51 18.59
CA VAL A 172 12.78 0.78 19.00
C VAL A 172 13.55 -0.53 19.22
N ASP A 173 12.90 -1.55 19.81
CA ASP A 173 13.48 -2.87 20.04
C ASP A 173 12.43 -3.96 19.75
N PHE A 174 12.77 -4.86 18.83
CA PHE A 174 11.91 -5.98 18.43
C PHE A 174 11.88 -7.11 19.46
N ALA A 175 12.93 -7.27 20.28
CA ALA A 175 13.00 -8.34 21.26
C ALA A 175 12.00 -8.13 22.41
N LEU A 176 11.82 -6.88 22.83
CA LEU A 176 10.88 -6.47 23.87
C LEU A 176 9.43 -6.41 23.40
N LEU A 177 9.19 -6.49 22.09
CA LEU A 177 7.83 -6.52 21.54
C LEU A 177 7.13 -7.83 21.97
N PRO A 178 5.87 -7.81 22.42
CA PRO A 178 5.12 -9.03 22.69
C PRO A 178 4.99 -9.91 21.44
N ASP A 179 4.98 -11.23 21.63
CA ASP A 179 4.91 -12.20 20.53
C ASP A 179 3.61 -12.08 19.71
N ASP A 180 2.52 -11.58 20.31
CA ASP A 180 1.26 -11.30 19.63
C ASP A 180 1.39 -10.32 18.46
N PHE A 181 2.42 -9.46 18.48
CA PHE A 181 2.70 -8.48 17.43
C PHE A 181 3.85 -8.93 16.51
N LYS A 182 4.44 -10.10 16.73
CA LYS A 182 5.52 -10.66 15.89
C LYS A 182 4.93 -11.60 14.85
N VAL A 183 5.06 -11.23 13.58
CA VAL A 183 4.68 -12.10 12.46
C VAL A 183 5.93 -12.76 11.86
N PRO A 184 5.96 -14.09 11.69
CA PRO A 184 7.09 -14.77 11.04
C PRO A 184 7.26 -14.30 9.60
N ASN A 185 8.52 -14.14 9.15
CA ASN A 185 8.81 -13.83 7.74
C ASN A 185 8.95 -15.13 6.92
N PRO A 186 7.96 -15.51 6.09
CA PRO A 186 7.99 -16.77 5.34
C PRO A 186 9.11 -16.80 4.27
N GLY A 187 9.52 -15.64 3.77
CA GLY A 187 10.59 -15.54 2.77
C GLY A 187 11.95 -15.94 3.33
N LEU A 188 12.28 -15.47 4.54
CA LEU A 188 13.52 -15.84 5.23
C LEU A 188 13.54 -17.30 5.66
N LEU A 189 12.40 -17.82 6.11
CA LEU A 189 12.25 -19.24 6.43
C LEU A 189 12.50 -20.10 5.19
N THR A 190 11.84 -19.80 4.06
CA THR A 190 12.03 -20.52 2.80
C THR A 190 13.49 -20.49 2.33
N ALA A 191 14.16 -19.34 2.45
CA ALA A 191 15.57 -19.20 2.09
C ALA A 191 16.48 -20.05 2.99
N ALA A 192 16.22 -20.09 4.30
CA ALA A 192 16.95 -20.93 5.25
C ALA A 192 16.77 -22.44 4.94
N VAL A 193 15.54 -22.87 4.65
CA VAL A 193 15.25 -24.25 4.27
C VAL A 193 15.93 -24.64 2.96
N ARG A 194 15.91 -23.75 1.95
CA ARG A 194 16.65 -23.96 0.68
C ARG A 194 18.17 -23.98 0.86
N GLY A 195 18.68 -23.22 1.83
CA GLY A 195 20.10 -23.19 2.20
C GLY A 195 20.57 -24.39 3.02
N GLY A 196 19.71 -25.38 3.27
CA GLY A 196 20.07 -26.63 3.96
C GLY A 196 19.82 -26.64 5.47
N LYS A 197 19.24 -25.59 6.05
CA LYS A 197 18.78 -25.64 7.46
C LYS A 197 17.51 -26.47 7.52
N ARG A 198 17.62 -27.70 8.02
CA ARG A 198 16.52 -28.66 8.20
C ARG A 198 15.90 -28.66 9.60
N GLU A 199 16.51 -27.95 10.53
CA GLU A 199 15.99 -27.75 11.88
C GLU A 199 15.93 -26.24 12.17
N ILE A 200 14.72 -25.73 12.39
CA ILE A 200 14.45 -24.36 12.81
C ILE A 200 13.51 -24.45 14.01
N PRO A 201 13.86 -23.90 15.19
CA PRO A 201 12.98 -23.94 16.35
C PRO A 201 11.59 -23.39 16.02
N GLY A 202 10.55 -24.19 16.25
CA GLY A 202 9.16 -23.82 16.00
C GLY A 202 8.67 -23.98 14.55
N VAL A 203 9.47 -24.56 13.64
CA VAL A 203 9.05 -24.83 12.25
C VAL A 203 9.31 -26.30 11.89
N GLU A 204 8.27 -26.99 11.42
CA GLU A 204 8.35 -28.34 10.87
C GLU A 204 8.65 -28.28 9.36
N ILE A 205 9.64 -29.06 8.89
CA ILE A 205 10.09 -29.10 7.49
C ILE A 205 9.91 -30.53 6.98
N TYR A 206 9.15 -30.71 5.89
CA TYR A 206 8.89 -32.00 5.26
C TYR A 206 9.18 -31.98 3.74
N GLU A 207 9.49 -33.15 3.17
CA GLU A 207 9.78 -33.33 1.75
C GLU A 207 8.58 -33.98 1.03
N GLU A 208 8.12 -33.36 -0.05
CA GLU A 208 7.06 -33.87 -0.92
C GLU A 208 7.63 -34.09 -2.33
N ALA A 209 7.50 -35.30 -2.87
CA ALA A 209 8.00 -35.64 -4.20
C ALA A 209 7.06 -35.09 -5.29
N VAL A 210 7.55 -34.14 -6.10
CA VAL A 210 6.77 -33.50 -7.16
C VAL A 210 7.35 -33.86 -8.53
N LEU A 211 6.52 -34.41 -9.41
CA LEU A 211 6.89 -34.68 -10.80
C LEU A 211 6.94 -33.36 -11.61
N THR A 212 8.08 -33.06 -12.22
CA THR A 212 8.21 -31.89 -13.10
C THR A 212 8.45 -32.33 -14.54
N VAL A 213 7.53 -32.01 -15.44
CA VAL A 213 7.70 -32.20 -16.89
C VAL A 213 7.94 -30.85 -17.55
N ARG A 214 9.00 -30.76 -18.35
CA ARG A 214 9.33 -29.58 -19.15
C ARG A 214 9.02 -29.88 -20.61
N ALA A 215 8.13 -29.11 -21.22
CA ALA A 215 7.90 -29.19 -22.65
C ALA A 215 9.13 -28.71 -23.42
N GLY A 216 9.53 -29.47 -24.45
CA GLY A 216 10.56 -29.07 -25.41
C GLY A 216 10.18 -27.76 -26.09
N ARG A 217 11.17 -26.89 -26.31
CA ARG A 217 10.98 -25.52 -26.82
C ARG A 217 10.50 -25.52 -28.27
#